data_AF-A0A6G7C0N6-F1
#
_entry.id   AF-A0A6G7C0N6-F1
#
_cell.length_a   1.000
_cell.length_b   1.000
_cell.length_c   1.000
_cell.angle_alpha   90.00
_cell.angle_beta   90.00
_cell.angle_gamma   90.00
#
_symmetry.space_group_name_H-M   'P 1'
#
loop_
_entity.id
_entity.type
_entity.pdbx_description
1 polymer ?
#
loop_
_entity_poly.entity_id
_entity_poly.type
_entity_poly.pdbx_seq_one_letter_code
_entity_poly.pdbx_strand_id
1 'polypeptide(L)'
;MILRIISSILMLVAVFMGLKQGWAMFSGKPEMLAMFGKWNINKTGLMAIGAVTMLSALLIIFPKTFVWGNFLMAAGILLIICFHLFDRDLKGVAIELPFLLLNLIIIYLQHPLKNGSL
;
A
#
# COMPACT_ATOMS: atom_id res chain seq x y z
N MET A 1 13.43 17.74 13.82
CA MET A 1 13.02 18.38 12.54
C MET A 1 13.33 17.52 11.31
N ILE A 2 14.56 17.05 11.09
CA ILE A 2 14.92 16.17 9.95
C ILE A 2 14.04 14.91 9.86
N LEU A 3 13.81 14.20 10.98
CA LEU A 3 12.95 13.01 11.02
C LEU A 3 11.50 13.30 10.58
N ARG A 4 10.98 14.48 10.93
CA ARG A 4 9.63 14.90 10.51
C ARG A 4 9.57 15.17 9.00
N ILE A 5 10.64 15.73 8.42
CA ILE A 5 10.75 15.95 6.97
C ILE A 5 10.82 14.60 6.24
N ILE A 6 11.69 13.69 6.70
CA ILE A 6 11.81 12.34 6.12
C ILE A 6 10.48 11.60 6.20
N SER A 7 9.83 11.58 7.38
CA SER A 7 8.54 10.92 7.55
C SER A 7 7.44 11.53 6.69
N SER A 8 7.46 12.86 6.51
CA SER A 8 6.52 13.54 5.60
C SER A 8 6.72 13.12 4.15
N ILE A 9 7.97 13.07 3.69
CA ILE A 9 8.30 12.65 2.32
C ILE A 9 7.90 11.20 2.10
N LEU A 10 8.28 10.29 3.01
CA LEU A 10 7.93 8.87 2.93
C LEU A 10 6.42 8.66 2.92
N MET A 11 5.69 9.38 3.78
CA MET A 11 4.23 9.36 3.81
C MET A 11 3.62 9.83 2.48
N LEU A 12 4.08 10.96 1.93
CA LEU A 12 3.59 11.45 0.64
C LEU A 12 3.87 10.47 -0.51
N VAL A 13 5.06 9.85 -0.52
CA VAL A 13 5.41 8.80 -1.49
C VAL A 13 4.47 7.61 -1.34
N ALA A 14 4.25 7.11 -0.13
CA ALA A 14 3.36 5.98 0.11
C ALA A 14 1.91 6.27 -0.31
N VAL A 15 1.41 7.47 0.00
CA VAL A 15 0.06 7.91 -0.41
C VAL A 15 -0.04 8.01 -1.93
N PHE A 16 0.91 8.67 -2.59
CA PHE A 16 0.92 8.82 -4.04
C PHE A 16 0.97 7.45 -4.75
N MET A 17 1.86 6.57 -4.31
CA MET A 17 2.01 5.24 -4.89
C MET A 17 0.77 4.36 -4.62
N GLY A 18 0.22 4.40 -3.41
CA GLY A 18 -1.00 3.70 -3.04
C GLY A 18 -2.21 4.16 -3.85
N LEU A 19 -2.39 5.47 -4.06
CA LEU A 19 -3.44 6.01 -4.92
C LEU A 19 -3.25 5.61 -6.38
N LYS A 20 -2.01 5.68 -6.90
CA LYS A 20 -1.69 5.28 -8.27
C LYS A 20 -1.95 3.80 -8.52
N GLN A 21 -1.52 2.93 -7.61
CA GLN A 21 -1.72 1.48 -7.69
C GLN A 21 -3.19 1.11 -7.50
N GLY A 22 -3.85 1.69 -6.50
CA GLY A 22 -5.27 1.51 -6.25
C GLY A 22 -6.13 1.94 -7.44
N TRP A 23 -5.80 3.06 -8.09
CA TRP A 23 -6.47 3.50 -9.32
C TRP A 23 -6.20 2.56 -10.51
N ALA A 24 -4.99 2.02 -10.66
CA ALA A 24 -4.68 1.03 -11.69
C ALA A 24 -5.50 -0.26 -11.53
N MET A 25 -5.72 -0.71 -10.29
CA MET A 25 -6.61 -1.83 -9.96
C MET A 25 -8.08 -1.47 -10.20
N PHE A 26 -8.53 -0.30 -9.72
CA PHE A 26 -9.91 0.16 -9.85
C PHE A 26 -10.34 0.40 -11.31
N SER A 27 -9.45 0.95 -12.13
CA SER A 27 -9.69 1.11 -13.57
C SER A 27 -9.61 -0.21 -14.34
N GLY A 28 -9.13 -1.28 -13.71
CA GLY A 28 -8.97 -2.59 -14.34
C GLY A 28 -7.95 -2.56 -15.47
N LYS A 29 -6.77 -1.98 -15.23
CA LYS A 29 -5.68 -1.99 -16.23
C LYS A 29 -5.39 -3.43 -16.70
N PRO A 30 -5.14 -3.65 -18.00
CA PRO A 30 -4.91 -4.99 -18.56
C PRO A 30 -3.84 -5.78 -17.81
N GLU A 31 -2.75 -5.12 -17.39
CA GLU A 31 -1.66 -5.75 -16.65
C GLU A 31 -2.12 -6.25 -15.27
N MET A 32 -2.93 -5.47 -14.57
CA MET A 32 -3.49 -5.85 -13.27
C MET A 32 -4.53 -6.96 -13.41
N LEU A 33 -5.36 -6.91 -14.45
CA LEU A 33 -6.32 -7.99 -14.75
C LEU A 33 -5.60 -9.31 -15.08
N ALA A 34 -4.51 -9.26 -15.85
CA ALA A 34 -3.72 -10.45 -16.18
C ALA A 34 -3.02 -11.04 -14.94
N MET A 35 -2.51 -10.19 -14.05
CA MET A 35 -1.86 -10.61 -12.81
C MET A 35 -2.86 -11.23 -11.82
N PHE A 36 -3.92 -10.50 -11.48
CA PHE A 36 -4.91 -10.95 -10.50
C PHE A 36 -5.81 -12.08 -11.05
N GLY A 37 -5.97 -12.15 -12.37
CA GLY A 37 -6.65 -13.26 -13.04
C GLY A 37 -6.00 -14.61 -12.79
N LYS A 38 -4.67 -14.68 -12.57
CA LYS A 38 -3.96 -15.92 -12.18
C LYS A 38 -4.48 -16.49 -10.85
N TRP A 39 -4.96 -15.62 -9.97
CA TRP A 39 -5.48 -15.96 -8.65
C TRP A 39 -7.01 -16.06 -8.62
N ASN A 40 -7.65 -16.20 -9.78
CA ASN A 40 -9.12 -16.24 -9.94
C ASN A 40 -9.84 -14.98 -9.41
N ILE A 41 -9.14 -13.85 -9.30
CA ILE A 41 -9.74 -12.58 -8.92
C ILE A 41 -10.32 -11.94 -10.17
N ASN A 42 -11.65 -11.87 -10.23
CA ASN A 42 -12.35 -11.23 -11.34
C ASN A 42 -12.22 -9.69 -11.29
N LYS A 43 -12.67 -9.01 -12.35
CA LYS A 43 -12.61 -7.54 -12.45
C LYS A 43 -13.24 -6.85 -11.25
N THR A 44 -14.39 -7.32 -10.76
CA THR A 44 -15.07 -6.73 -9.61
C THR A 44 -14.26 -6.86 -8.32
N GLY A 45 -13.64 -8.02 -8.08
CA GLY A 45 -12.74 -8.24 -6.96
C GLY A 45 -11.49 -7.34 -7.04
N LEU A 46 -10.91 -7.21 -8.23
CA LEU A 46 -9.79 -6.30 -8.46
C LEU A 46 -10.17 -4.84 -8.17
N MET A 47 -11.36 -4.42 -8.60
CA MET A 47 -11.87 -3.08 -8.31
C MET A 47 -12.05 -2.85 -6.81
N ALA A 48 -12.58 -3.83 -6.08
CA ALA A 48 -12.74 -3.75 -4.63
C ALA A 48 -11.39 -3.61 -3.92
N ILE A 49 -10.39 -4.42 -4.30
CA ILE A 49 -9.02 -4.30 -3.76
C ILE A 49 -8.45 -2.91 -4.09
N GLY A 50 -8.61 -2.43 -5.32
CA GLY A 50 -8.23 -1.08 -5.72
C GLY A 50 -8.84 0.03 -4.87
N ALA A 51 -10.14 -0.05 -4.60
CA ALA A 51 -10.85 0.89 -3.76
C ALA A 51 -10.33 0.86 -2.31
N VAL A 52 -10.08 -0.33 -1.76
CA VAL A 52 -9.50 -0.49 -0.41
C VAL A 52 -8.08 0.09 -0.34
N THR A 53 -7.25 -0.12 -1.36
CA THR A 53 -5.90 0.47 -1.43
C THR A 53 -5.96 2.00 -1.48
N MET A 54 -6.86 2.56 -2.29
CA MET A 54 -7.06 4.03 -2.34
C MET A 54 -7.56 4.58 -1.00
N LEU A 55 -8.53 3.90 -0.37
CA LEU A 55 -9.02 4.29 0.96
C LEU A 55 -7.89 4.26 1.99
N SER A 56 -7.06 3.21 1.96
CA SER A 56 -5.90 3.09 2.85
C SER A 56 -4.95 4.28 2.70
N ALA A 57 -4.65 4.68 1.46
CA ALA A 57 -3.83 5.86 1.19
C ALA A 57 -4.45 7.16 1.73
N LEU A 58 -5.77 7.34 1.59
CA LEU A 58 -6.46 8.51 2.17
C LEU A 58 -6.41 8.53 3.69
N LEU A 59 -6.55 7.36 4.35
CA LEU A 59 -6.47 7.24 5.80
C LEU A 59 -5.08 7.58 6.36
N ILE A 60 -4.02 7.38 5.57
CA ILE A 60 -2.64 7.73 5.98
C ILE A 60 -2.47 9.24 6.16
N ILE A 61 -3.20 10.07 5.41
CA ILE A 61 -3.06 11.53 5.45
C ILE A 61 -3.48 12.11 6.81
N PHE A 62 -4.44 11.49 7.49
CA PHE A 62 -4.97 12.01 8.75
C PHE A 62 -4.27 11.37 9.96
N PRO A 63 -3.75 12.16 10.92
CA PRO A 63 -3.04 11.63 12.09
C PRO A 63 -3.83 10.60 12.91
N LYS A 64 -5.16 10.74 12.96
CA LYS A 64 -6.05 9.86 13.72
C LYS A 64 -6.21 8.48 13.08
N THR A 65 -6.11 8.39 11.75
CA THR A 65 -6.30 7.15 10.98
C THR A 65 -5.00 6.61 10.39
N PHE A 66 -3.88 7.31 10.61
CA PHE A 66 -2.56 6.99 10.06
C PHE A 66 -2.16 5.52 10.21
N VAL A 67 -2.28 4.97 11.42
CA VAL A 67 -1.91 3.58 11.69
C VAL A 67 -2.83 2.61 10.95
N TRP A 68 -4.13 2.89 10.93
CA TRP A 68 -5.12 2.07 10.22
C TRP A 68 -4.91 2.08 8.71
N GLY A 69 -4.60 3.24 8.13
CA GLY A 69 -4.28 3.35 6.70
C GLY A 69 -3.03 2.57 6.31
N ASN A 70 -1.94 2.72 7.07
CA ASN A 70 -0.71 1.94 6.81
C ASN A 70 -0.93 0.44 7.06
N PHE A 71 -1.72 0.06 8.07
CA PHE A 71 -2.05 -1.34 8.33
C PHE A 71 -2.83 -1.98 7.18
N LEU A 72 -3.89 -1.32 6.70
CA LEU A 72 -4.69 -1.83 5.58
C LEU A 72 -3.84 -1.95 4.30
N MET A 73 -2.97 -0.97 4.04
CA MET A 73 -2.07 -1.03 2.89
C MET A 73 -1.04 -2.16 3.03
N ALA A 74 -0.40 -2.29 4.19
CA ALA A 74 0.54 -3.37 4.48
C ALA A 74 -0.12 -4.75 4.41
N ALA A 75 -1.35 -4.91 4.91
CA ALA A 75 -2.10 -6.15 4.84
C ALA A 75 -2.44 -6.54 3.40
N GLY A 76 -2.83 -5.58 2.57
CA GLY A 76 -3.07 -5.79 1.14
C GLY A 76 -1.80 -6.23 0.41
N ILE A 77 -0.67 -5.56 0.64
CA ILE A 77 0.63 -5.91 0.05
C ILE A 77 1.07 -7.31 0.53
N LEU A 78 0.93 -7.62 1.82
CA LEU A 78 1.27 -8.93 2.37
C LEU A 78 0.44 -10.04 1.72
N LEU A 79 -0.86 -9.81 1.51
CA LEU A 79 -1.72 -10.75 0.81
C LEU A 79 -1.22 -11.02 -0.62
N ILE A 80 -0.84 -9.97 -1.35
CA ILE A 80 -0.27 -10.09 -2.71
C ILE A 80 1.06 -10.86 -2.68
N ILE A 81 1.93 -10.59 -1.70
CA ILE A 81 3.17 -11.34 -1.49
C ILE A 81 2.88 -12.83 -1.25
N CYS A 82 1.89 -13.16 -0.41
CA CYS A 82 1.48 -14.54 -0.18
C CYS A 82 1.04 -15.24 -1.47
N PHE A 83 0.31 -14.55 -2.35
CA PHE A 83 -0.07 -15.10 -3.65
C PHE A 83 1.14 -15.29 -4.59
N HIS A 84 2.07 -14.35 -4.63
CA HIS A 84 3.33 -14.55 -5.39
C HIS A 84 4.14 -15.73 -4.84
N LEU A 85 4.23 -15.89 -3.52
CA LEU A 85 4.92 -17.03 -2.90
C LEU A 85 4.22 -18.35 -3.22
N PHE A 86 2.88 -18.36 -3.23
CA PHE A 86 2.09 -19.53 -3.64
C PHE A 86 2.41 -19.95 -5.09
N ASP A 87 2.58 -18.98 -5.99
CA ASP A 87 2.99 -19.19 -7.39
C ASP A 87 4.51 -19.39 -7.57
N ARG A 88 5.29 -19.41 -6.48
CA ARG A 88 6.76 -19.43 -6.48
C ARG A 88 7.42 -18.28 -7.27
N ASP A 89 6.72 -17.17 -7.44
CA ASP A 89 7.19 -15.97 -8.14
C ASP A 89 7.97 -15.04 -7.20
N LEU A 90 9.25 -15.37 -6.99
CA LEU A 90 10.14 -14.56 -6.16
C LEU A 90 10.39 -13.16 -6.73
N LYS A 91 10.20 -12.94 -8.04
CA LYS A 91 10.35 -11.61 -8.64
C LYS A 91 9.22 -10.70 -8.20
N GLY A 92 7.98 -11.19 -8.21
CA GLY A 92 6.83 -10.47 -7.68
C GLY A 92 6.98 -10.11 -6.21
N VAL A 93 7.45 -11.07 -5.38
CA VAL A 93 7.76 -10.80 -3.96
C VAL A 93 8.77 -9.67 -3.81
N ALA A 94 9.87 -9.69 -4.59
CA ALA A 94 10.91 -8.67 -4.53
C ALA A 94 10.41 -7.27 -4.92
N ILE A 95 9.38 -7.17 -5.76
CA ILE A 95 8.76 -5.90 -6.16
C ILE A 95 7.86 -5.36 -5.05
N GLU A 96 7.11 -6.23 -4.37
CA GLU A 96 6.13 -5.83 -3.33
C GLU A 96 6.78 -5.59 -1.95
N LEU A 97 7.89 -6.27 -1.66
CA LEU A 97 8.57 -6.20 -0.36
C LEU A 97 9.01 -4.78 0.05
N PRO A 98 9.58 -3.93 -0.82
CA PRO A 98 9.90 -2.54 -0.49
C PRO A 98 8.68 -1.73 -0.04
N PHE A 99 7.50 -1.99 -0.63
CA PHE A 99 6.26 -1.29 -0.27
C PHE A 99 5.75 -1.73 1.11
N LEU A 100 5.87 -3.01 1.43
CA LEU A 100 5.56 -3.51 2.76
C LEU A 100 6.47 -2.85 3.80
N LEU A 101 7.79 -2.85 3.57
CA LEU A 101 8.77 -2.24 4.45
C LEU A 101 8.54 -0.73 4.61
N LEU A 102 8.19 -0.04 3.52
CA LEU A 102 7.88 1.39 3.55
C LEU A 102 6.74 1.69 4.53
N ASN A 103 5.64 0.93 4.49
CA ASN A 103 4.51 1.11 5.42
C ASN A 103 4.93 0.88 6.88
N LEU A 104 5.74 -0.14 7.14
CA LEU A 104 6.22 -0.44 8.49
C LEU A 104 7.17 0.65 9.01
N ILE A 105 8.07 1.15 8.16
CA ILE A 105 8.98 2.27 8.48
C ILE A 105 8.18 3.53 8.78
N ILE A 106 7.16 3.85 7.97
CA ILE A 106 6.30 5.01 8.18
C ILE A 106 5.57 4.91 9.53
N ILE A 107 5.02 3.74 9.88
CA ILE A 107 4.42 3.52 11.20
C ILE A 107 5.43 3.76 12.32
N TYR A 108 6.64 3.23 12.19
CA TYR A 108 7.71 3.40 13.17
C TYR A 108 8.13 4.86 13.35
N LEU A 109 8.26 5.62 12.25
CA LEU A 109 8.61 7.05 12.28
C LEU A 109 7.48 7.95 12.78
N GLN A 110 6.26 7.42 12.93
CA GLN A 110 5.05 8.11 13.37
C GLN A 110 4.59 9.24 12.43
N HIS A 111 3.35 9.70 12.62
CA HIS A 111 2.78 10.75 11.78
C HIS A 111 3.48 12.11 12.02
N PRO A 112 3.93 12.83 10.97
CA PRO A 112 4.75 14.05 11.11
C PRO A 112 4.05 15.24 11.78
N LEU A 113 2.72 15.24 11.77
CA LEU A 113 1.86 16.24 12.42
C LEU A 113 1.37 15.83 13.83
N LYS A 114 1.79 14.67 14.37
CA LYS A 114 1.41 14.28 15.73
C LYS A 114 2.19 15.14 16.73
N ASN A 115 1.48 16.01 17.46
CA ASN A 115 2.08 16.82 18.53
C ASN A 115 2.74 15.88 19.55
N GLY A 116 4.08 15.90 19.61
CA GLY A 116 4.90 15.07 20.51
C GLY A 116 5.78 14.00 19.84
N SER A 117 5.85 13.90 18.51
CA SER A 117 6.79 12.99 17.85
C SER A 117 8.22 13.58 17.82
N LEU A 118 9.09 13.08 18.72
CA LEU A 118 10.56 13.29 18.84
C LEU A 118 11.07 14.73 18.62
#